data_AF-A0A285TD99-F1
#
_entry.id   AF-A0A285TD99-F1
#
_cell.length_a   1.000
_cell.length_b   1.000
_cell.length_c   1.000
_cell.angle_alpha   90.00
_cell.angle_beta   90.00
_cell.angle_gamma   90.00
#
_symmetry.space_group_name_H-M   'P 1'
#
loop_
_entity.id
_entity.type
_entity.pdbx_description
1 polymer ?
#
loop_
_entity_poly.entity_id
_entity_poly.type
_entity_poly.pdbx_seq_one_letter_code
_entity_poly.pdbx_strand_id
1 'polypeptide(L)'
;MSYYLSDTEAKVSRTITNIVKELPDTVEDFAKYMEFENHKKLSYIYECIRNIRLFYQVLASELGIDDIKAIGLVHLSNLTPEILDKYVSSPSKPKRMYAQPVSPNSTIRSSRKTSLWFYYDYLVYKRLVENNPVFDWKKINKPKKSKRISSPDKVRFTGDAKMKTTIDGKYSIIKERNPNREESMFVYHIRDEEKSSYFTDENGEILSIIPYKEAREFVKNLYAKDKK
;
A
#
# COMPACT_ATOMS: atom_id res chain seq x y z
N MET A 1 11.31 -13.54 19.57
CA MET A 1 10.41 -13.48 18.40
C MET A 1 9.39 -14.60 18.56
N SER A 2 8.08 -14.32 18.48
CA SER A 2 7.08 -15.39 18.40
C SER A 2 7.21 -16.05 17.03
N TYR A 3 7.52 -17.34 17.00
CA TYR A 3 7.62 -18.14 15.77
C TYR A 3 6.25 -18.44 15.14
N TYR A 4 5.16 -18.06 15.82
CA TYR A 4 3.79 -18.33 15.39
C TYR A 4 3.00 -17.02 15.25
N LEU A 5 2.12 -16.97 14.23
CA LEU A 5 1.13 -15.91 14.06
C LEU A 5 0.23 -15.84 15.30
N SER A 6 -0.22 -14.63 15.67
CA SER A 6 -1.30 -14.50 16.65
C SER A 6 -2.60 -15.13 16.10
N ASP A 7 -3.53 -15.55 16.97
CA ASP A 7 -4.83 -16.12 16.53
C ASP A 7 -5.60 -15.18 15.58
N THR A 8 -5.47 -13.87 15.79
CA THR A 8 -6.09 -12.87 14.92
C THR A 8 -5.44 -12.88 13.54
N GLU A 9 -4.11 -12.93 13.47
CA GLU A 9 -3.38 -13.02 12.21
C GLU A 9 -3.61 -14.35 11.49
N ALA A 10 -3.64 -15.46 12.23
CA ALA A 10 -3.96 -16.78 11.68
C ALA A 10 -5.38 -16.82 11.09
N LYS A 11 -6.36 -16.18 11.74
CA LYS A 11 -7.73 -16.06 11.21
C LYS A 11 -7.78 -15.22 9.92
N VAL A 12 -7.04 -14.12 9.87
CA VAL A 12 -6.93 -13.29 8.66
C VAL A 12 -6.25 -14.07 7.53
N SER A 13 -5.15 -14.76 7.81
CA SER A 13 -4.45 -15.63 6.86
C SER A 13 -5.37 -16.70 6.29
N ARG A 14 -6.09 -17.47 7.12
CA ARG A 14 -7.09 -18.45 6.65
C ARG A 14 -8.17 -17.81 5.78
N THR A 15 -8.61 -16.60 6.13
CA THR A 15 -9.62 -15.86 5.34
C THR A 15 -9.07 -15.47 3.97
N ILE A 16 -7.81 -15.02 3.89
CA ILE A 16 -7.13 -14.75 2.62
C ILE A 16 -7.09 -16.05 1.80
N THR A 17 -6.60 -17.15 2.38
CA THR A 17 -6.52 -18.47 1.72
C THR A 17 -7.87 -18.92 1.17
N ASN A 18 -8.95 -18.76 1.94
CA ASN A 18 -10.29 -19.14 1.48
C ASN A 18 -10.76 -18.28 0.30
N ILE A 19 -10.50 -16.96 0.33
CA ILE A 19 -10.88 -16.07 -0.77
C ILE A 19 -10.08 -16.39 -2.04
N VAL A 20 -8.76 -16.57 -1.95
CA VAL A 20 -7.93 -16.77 -3.15
C VAL A 20 -8.21 -18.09 -3.87
N LYS A 21 -8.66 -19.13 -3.16
CA LYS A 21 -9.07 -20.41 -3.77
C LYS A 21 -10.23 -20.28 -4.76
N GLU A 22 -11.08 -19.28 -4.58
CA GLU A 22 -12.24 -18.96 -5.43
C GLU A 22 -11.87 -18.04 -6.61
N LEU A 23 -10.60 -17.63 -6.73
CA LEU A 23 -10.12 -16.69 -7.74
C LEU A 23 -9.08 -17.38 -8.65
N PRO A 24 -8.73 -16.77 -9.79
CA PRO A 24 -7.65 -17.28 -10.62
C PRO A 24 -6.32 -17.34 -9.87
N ASP A 25 -5.48 -18.32 -10.23
CA ASP A 25 -4.23 -18.64 -9.52
C ASP A 25 -3.28 -17.44 -9.41
N THR A 26 -3.33 -16.51 -10.36
CA THR A 26 -2.57 -15.25 -10.34
C THR A 26 -2.85 -14.38 -9.11
N VAL A 27 -4.04 -14.50 -8.51
CA VAL A 27 -4.40 -13.78 -7.28
C VAL A 27 -3.79 -14.45 -6.04
N GLU A 28 -3.70 -15.77 -6.02
CA GLU A 28 -2.99 -16.51 -4.97
C GLU A 28 -1.49 -16.16 -5.00
N ASP A 29 -0.88 -16.18 -6.17
CA ASP A 29 0.53 -15.83 -6.34
C ASP A 29 0.79 -14.37 -5.97
N PHE A 30 -0.14 -13.46 -6.30
CA PHE A 30 -0.07 -12.07 -5.85
C PHE A 30 -0.12 -11.94 -4.32
N ALA A 31 -0.96 -12.73 -3.64
CA ALA A 31 -1.03 -12.73 -2.18
C ALA A 31 0.30 -13.17 -1.56
N LYS A 32 0.90 -14.24 -2.10
CA LYS A 32 2.23 -14.73 -1.70
C LYS A 32 3.32 -13.68 -1.96
N TYR A 33 3.31 -13.06 -3.14
CA TYR A 33 4.21 -11.96 -3.48
C TYR A 33 4.11 -10.81 -2.47
N MET A 34 2.89 -10.38 -2.13
CA MET A 34 2.69 -9.31 -1.15
C MET A 34 3.20 -9.67 0.25
N GLU A 35 3.06 -10.92 0.67
CA GLU A 35 3.52 -11.42 1.97
C GLU A 35 5.04 -11.58 2.03
N PHE A 36 5.62 -12.33 1.10
CA PHE A 36 6.99 -12.79 1.17
C PHE A 36 7.98 -11.84 0.50
N GLU A 37 7.61 -11.20 -0.62
CA GLU A 37 8.52 -10.33 -1.38
C GLU A 37 8.32 -8.84 -1.02
N ASN A 38 7.08 -8.42 -0.74
CA ASN A 38 6.77 -7.01 -0.42
C ASN A 38 6.52 -6.75 1.08
N HIS A 39 6.67 -7.78 1.91
CA HIS A 39 6.54 -7.78 3.38
C HIS A 39 5.33 -6.98 3.90
N LYS A 40 4.19 -7.13 3.24
CA LYS A 40 2.95 -6.46 3.64
C LYS A 40 2.30 -7.21 4.80
N LYS A 41 1.62 -6.45 5.66
CA LYS A 41 0.86 -7.02 6.77
C LYS A 41 -0.34 -7.80 6.24
N LEU A 42 -0.67 -8.92 6.88
CA LEU A 42 -1.85 -9.74 6.54
C LEU A 42 -3.15 -8.94 6.48
N SER A 43 -3.35 -7.96 7.36
CA SER A 43 -4.54 -7.09 7.31
C SER A 43 -4.65 -6.28 6.02
N TYR A 44 -3.52 -5.80 5.50
CA TYR A 44 -3.44 -5.07 4.24
C TYR A 44 -3.66 -6.01 3.05
N ILE A 45 -3.03 -7.19 3.09
CA ILE A 45 -3.21 -8.23 2.07
C ILE A 45 -4.68 -8.63 1.98
N TYR A 46 -5.34 -8.85 3.12
CA TYR A 46 -6.77 -9.13 3.17
C TYR A 46 -7.62 -8.04 2.52
N GLU A 47 -7.35 -6.76 2.81
CA GLU A 47 -8.08 -5.65 2.17
C GLU A 47 -7.88 -5.65 0.65
N CYS A 48 -6.65 -5.84 0.17
CA CYS A 48 -6.37 -5.92 -1.26
C CYS A 48 -7.08 -7.10 -1.92
N ILE A 49 -6.96 -8.31 -1.36
CA ILE A 49 -7.57 -9.52 -1.91
C ILE A 49 -9.09 -9.43 -1.91
N ARG A 50 -9.71 -8.85 -0.87
CA ARG A 50 -11.15 -8.59 -0.85
C ARG A 50 -11.57 -7.62 -1.95
N ASN A 51 -10.79 -6.57 -2.18
CA ASN A 51 -11.05 -5.61 -3.24
C ASN A 51 -10.84 -6.21 -4.65
N ILE A 52 -9.88 -7.14 -4.80
CA ILE A 52 -9.63 -7.87 -6.05
C ILE A 52 -10.77 -8.86 -6.32
N ARG A 53 -11.25 -9.58 -5.30
CA ARG A 53 -12.43 -10.45 -5.41
C ARG A 53 -13.64 -9.69 -5.97
N LEU A 54 -13.91 -8.49 -5.43
CA LEU A 54 -15.00 -7.65 -5.94
C LEU A 54 -14.79 -7.25 -7.40
N PHE A 55 -13.56 -6.93 -7.79
CA PHE A 55 -13.23 -6.62 -9.18
C PHE A 55 -13.56 -7.81 -10.10
N TYR A 56 -13.12 -9.01 -9.73
CA TYR A 56 -13.40 -10.23 -10.49
C TYR A 56 -14.90 -10.56 -10.54
N GLN A 57 -15.67 -10.29 -9.48
CA GLN A 57 -17.13 -10.42 -9.50
C GLN A 57 -17.79 -9.48 -10.50
N VAL A 58 -17.33 -8.23 -10.55
CA VAL A 58 -17.83 -7.23 -11.52
C VAL A 58 -17.44 -7.65 -12.93
N LEU A 59 -16.18 -8.04 -13.15
CA LEU A 59 -15.70 -8.48 -14.45
C LEU A 59 -16.46 -9.72 -14.95
N ALA A 60 -16.70 -10.70 -14.08
CA ALA A 60 -17.51 -11.88 -14.38
C ALA A 60 -18.92 -11.50 -14.85
N SER A 61 -19.58 -10.59 -14.11
CA SER A 61 -20.91 -10.10 -14.45
C SER A 61 -20.93 -9.34 -15.78
N GLU A 62 -19.90 -8.57 -16.10
CA GLU A 62 -19.82 -7.81 -17.36
C GLU A 62 -19.54 -8.71 -18.57
N LEU A 63 -18.84 -9.83 -18.35
CA LEU A 63 -18.49 -10.80 -19.39
C LEU A 63 -19.51 -11.94 -19.52
N GLY A 64 -20.50 -12.03 -18.62
CA GLY A 64 -21.45 -13.15 -18.57
C GLY A 64 -20.79 -14.48 -18.19
N ILE A 65 -19.75 -14.44 -17.36
CA ILE A 65 -19.03 -15.62 -16.88
C ILE A 65 -19.56 -16.00 -15.49
N ASP A 66 -20.09 -17.21 -15.34
CA ASP A 66 -20.65 -17.68 -14.06
C ASP A 66 -19.56 -18.06 -13.03
N ASP A 67 -18.46 -18.67 -13.48
CA ASP A 67 -17.34 -19.02 -12.61
C ASP A 67 -16.22 -17.99 -12.71
N ILE A 68 -16.05 -17.21 -11.64
CA ILE A 68 -15.00 -16.19 -11.51
C ILE A 68 -13.60 -16.76 -11.78
N LYS A 69 -13.37 -18.03 -11.44
CA LYS A 69 -12.08 -18.69 -11.62
C LYS A 69 -11.73 -18.89 -13.10
N ALA A 70 -12.72 -18.88 -14.00
CA ALA A 70 -12.51 -19.00 -15.45
C ALA A 70 -11.97 -17.70 -16.09
N ILE A 71 -11.90 -16.59 -15.35
CA ILE A 71 -11.37 -15.32 -15.86
C ILE A 71 -9.84 -15.41 -16.02
N GLY A 72 -9.41 -15.76 -17.24
CA GLY A 72 -8.01 -15.79 -17.65
C GLY A 72 -7.40 -14.43 -18.03
N LEU A 73 -6.10 -14.44 -18.35
CA LEU A 73 -5.28 -13.25 -18.66
C LEU A 73 -5.77 -12.42 -19.86
N VAL A 74 -6.40 -13.06 -20.85
CA VAL A 74 -7.02 -12.37 -22.01
C VAL A 74 -8.07 -11.36 -21.55
N HIS A 75 -8.91 -11.71 -20.58
CA HIS A 75 -9.94 -10.82 -20.04
C HIS A 75 -9.31 -9.64 -19.30
N LEU A 76 -8.21 -9.89 -18.57
CA LEU A 76 -7.49 -8.86 -17.82
C LEU A 76 -6.78 -7.85 -18.74
N SER A 77 -6.44 -8.25 -19.96
CA SER A 77 -5.77 -7.41 -20.95
C SER A 77 -6.74 -6.48 -21.69
N ASN A 78 -8.03 -6.84 -21.73
CA ASN A 78 -9.08 -6.13 -22.49
C ASN A 78 -10.03 -5.34 -21.58
N LEU A 79 -9.51 -4.72 -20.52
CA LEU A 79 -10.35 -3.91 -19.63
C LEU A 79 -10.79 -2.60 -20.27
N THR A 80 -12.09 -2.36 -20.28
CA THR A 80 -12.64 -1.06 -20.66
C THR A 80 -12.75 -0.12 -19.46
N PRO A 81 -12.76 1.20 -19.70
CA PRO A 81 -13.06 2.17 -18.66
C PRO A 81 -14.34 1.90 -17.87
N GLU A 82 -15.40 1.50 -18.56
CA GLU A 82 -16.72 1.31 -17.97
C GLU A 82 -16.69 0.22 -16.88
N ILE A 83 -15.93 -0.87 -17.11
CA ILE A 83 -15.74 -1.95 -16.14
C ILE A 83 -15.02 -1.43 -14.89
N LEU A 84 -13.97 -0.62 -15.08
CA LEU A 84 -13.20 -0.04 -13.99
C LEU A 84 -14.05 0.96 -13.16
N ASP A 85 -14.89 1.76 -13.81
CA ASP A 85 -15.80 2.69 -13.13
C ASP A 85 -16.89 1.94 -12.36
N LYS A 86 -17.46 0.88 -12.94
CA LYS A 86 -18.43 -0.01 -12.26
C LYS A 86 -17.82 -0.66 -11.04
N TYR A 87 -16.60 -1.18 -11.15
CA TYR A 87 -15.87 -1.76 -10.02
C TYR A 87 -15.64 -0.75 -8.89
N VAL A 88 -15.09 0.42 -9.21
CA VAL A 88 -14.78 1.45 -8.20
C VAL A 88 -16.06 1.97 -7.55
N SER A 89 -17.18 1.98 -8.29
CA SER A 89 -18.48 2.48 -7.83
C SER A 89 -19.38 1.41 -7.21
N SER A 90 -19.03 0.12 -7.28
CA SER A 90 -19.90 -0.96 -6.81
C SER A 90 -20.29 -0.80 -5.34
N PRO A 91 -21.56 -0.91 -4.96
CA PRO A 91 -21.98 -0.79 -3.58
C PRO A 91 -21.27 -1.81 -2.69
N SER A 92 -20.85 -1.36 -1.50
CA SER A 92 -20.32 -2.28 -0.48
C SER A 92 -21.48 -2.80 0.35
N LYS A 93 -21.59 -4.13 0.51
CA LYS A 93 -22.56 -4.73 1.42
C LYS A 93 -22.21 -4.33 2.86
N PRO A 94 -23.09 -3.63 3.59
CA PRO A 94 -22.82 -3.25 4.97
C PRO A 94 -22.76 -4.49 5.87
N LYS A 95 -22.05 -4.37 7.00
CA LYS A 95 -21.90 -5.46 7.99
C LYS A 95 -23.22 -5.86 8.66
N ARG A 96 -24.26 -5.03 8.58
CA ARG A 96 -25.57 -5.28 9.21
C ARG A 96 -26.48 -6.00 8.23
N MET A 97 -27.14 -7.06 8.69
CA MET A 97 -27.94 -7.99 7.88
C MET A 97 -29.04 -7.32 7.05
N TYR A 98 -29.62 -6.21 7.53
CA TYR A 98 -30.72 -5.49 6.88
C TYR A 98 -30.35 -4.12 6.30
N ALA A 99 -29.07 -3.74 6.35
CA ALA A 99 -28.67 -2.44 5.84
C ALA A 99 -28.58 -2.47 4.31
N GLN A 100 -29.15 -1.46 3.66
CA GLN A 100 -29.10 -1.31 2.21
C GLN A 100 -27.64 -1.12 1.75
N PRO A 101 -27.26 -1.64 0.56
CA PRO A 101 -25.94 -1.40 -0.01
C PRO A 101 -25.64 0.09 -0.09
N VAL A 102 -24.48 0.51 0.41
CA VAL A 102 -24.10 1.93 0.40
C VAL A 102 -23.07 2.17 -0.69
N SER A 103 -23.29 3.22 -1.48
CA SER A 103 -22.34 3.70 -2.47
C SER A 103 -20.98 4.00 -1.81
N PRO A 104 -19.87 3.57 -2.42
CA PRO A 104 -18.55 3.72 -1.83
C PRO A 104 -18.16 5.20 -1.75
N ASN A 105 -17.67 5.63 -0.59
CA ASN A 105 -17.09 6.97 -0.40
C ASN A 105 -15.71 7.09 -1.08
N SER A 106 -15.13 8.30 -1.10
CA SER A 106 -13.84 8.58 -1.74
C SER A 106 -12.70 7.71 -1.22
N THR A 107 -12.66 7.41 0.08
CA THR A 107 -11.65 6.54 0.71
C THR A 107 -11.76 5.11 0.20
N ILE A 108 -12.97 4.54 0.15
CA ILE A 108 -13.20 3.19 -0.37
C ILE A 108 -12.84 3.12 -1.85
N ARG A 109 -13.25 4.11 -2.65
CA ARG A 109 -12.90 4.20 -4.07
C ARG A 109 -11.39 4.25 -4.27
N SER A 110 -10.67 5.04 -3.46
CA SER A 110 -9.21 5.13 -3.51
C SER A 110 -8.52 3.81 -3.11
N SER A 111 -9.02 3.14 -2.07
CA SER A 111 -8.52 1.82 -1.64
C SER A 111 -8.68 0.76 -2.74
N ARG A 112 -9.83 0.76 -3.43
CA ARG A 112 -10.10 -0.12 -4.57
C ARG A 112 -9.15 0.13 -5.73
N LYS A 113 -9.01 1.40 -6.16
CA LYS A 113 -8.06 1.79 -7.22
C LYS A 113 -6.64 1.36 -6.87
N THR A 114 -6.21 1.60 -5.63
CA THR A 114 -4.87 1.25 -5.16
C THR A 114 -4.63 -0.26 -5.17
N SER A 115 -5.61 -1.05 -4.70
CA SER A 115 -5.53 -2.51 -4.68
C SER A 115 -5.42 -3.09 -6.09
N LEU A 116 -6.24 -2.59 -7.02
CA LEU A 116 -6.22 -3.01 -8.41
C LEU A 116 -4.94 -2.57 -9.12
N TRP A 117 -4.45 -1.37 -8.82
CA TRP A 117 -3.18 -0.87 -9.34
C TRP A 117 -2.02 -1.77 -8.94
N PHE A 118 -1.91 -2.16 -7.66
CA PHE A 118 -0.85 -3.07 -7.19
C PHE A 118 -0.94 -4.46 -7.83
N TYR A 119 -2.16 -4.96 -8.03
CA TYR A 119 -2.35 -6.25 -8.68
C TYR A 119 -1.88 -6.20 -10.13
N TYR A 120 -2.27 -5.19 -10.90
CA TYR A 120 -1.81 -5.03 -12.29
C TYR A 120 -0.31 -4.72 -12.39
N ASP A 121 0.25 -3.97 -11.45
CA ASP A 121 1.70 -3.73 -11.37
C ASP A 121 2.45 -5.06 -11.18
N TYR A 122 1.92 -5.97 -10.35
CA TYR A 122 2.43 -7.33 -10.21
C TYR A 122 2.30 -8.15 -11.50
N LEU A 123 1.15 -8.10 -12.18
CA LEU A 123 0.96 -8.84 -13.43
C LEU A 123 1.92 -8.37 -14.53
N VAL A 124 2.16 -7.06 -14.64
CA VAL A 124 3.15 -6.48 -15.56
C VAL A 124 4.56 -6.91 -15.17
N TYR A 125 4.91 -6.85 -13.88
CA TYR A 125 6.21 -7.31 -13.38
C TYR A 125 6.48 -8.78 -13.72
N LYS A 126 5.48 -9.65 -13.61
CA LYS A 126 5.57 -11.06 -14.01
C LYS A 126 5.39 -11.29 -15.52
N ARG A 127 5.28 -10.22 -16.32
CA ARG A 127 5.08 -10.26 -17.79
C ARG A 127 3.83 -11.03 -18.23
N LEU A 128 2.80 -11.06 -17.38
CA LEU A 128 1.52 -11.74 -17.65
C LEU A 128 0.53 -10.83 -18.40
N VAL A 129 0.72 -9.51 -18.31
CA VAL A 129 -0.01 -8.50 -19.09
C VAL A 129 0.99 -7.43 -19.53
N GLU A 130 0.74 -6.80 -20.68
CA GLU A 130 1.67 -5.81 -21.24
C GLU A 130 1.68 -4.50 -20.47
N ASN A 131 0.50 -4.01 -20.08
CA ASN A 131 0.32 -2.68 -19.51
C ASN A 131 -0.62 -2.70 -18.31
N ASN A 132 -0.48 -1.71 -17.42
CA ASN A 132 -1.36 -1.51 -16.29
C ASN A 132 -2.48 -0.52 -16.67
N PRO A 133 -3.73 -0.98 -16.91
CA PRO A 133 -4.85 -0.11 -17.32
C PRO A 133 -5.31 0.83 -16.20
N VAL A 134 -4.86 0.61 -14.96
CA VAL A 134 -5.15 1.47 -13.80
C VAL A 134 -4.17 2.66 -13.73
N PHE A 135 -3.05 2.62 -14.46
CA PHE A 135 -2.02 3.66 -14.42
C PHE A 135 -2.55 5.02 -14.91
N ASP A 136 -3.30 5.03 -16.01
CA ASP A 136 -3.91 6.23 -16.60
C ASP A 136 -5.38 6.45 -16.22
N TRP A 137 -5.87 5.74 -15.19
CA TRP A 137 -7.25 5.80 -14.71
C TRP A 137 -7.58 7.14 -14.02
N LYS A 138 -7.68 8.19 -14.84
CA LYS A 138 -7.90 9.62 -14.56
C LYS A 138 -7.12 10.09 -13.34
N LYS A 139 -5.89 10.58 -13.57
CA LYS A 139 -5.01 11.31 -12.64
C LYS A 139 -5.51 11.14 -11.20
N ILE A 140 -5.10 10.04 -10.56
CA ILE A 140 -5.20 9.91 -9.11
C ILE A 140 -4.80 11.27 -8.58
N ASN A 141 -5.71 11.98 -7.89
CA ASN A 141 -5.38 13.22 -7.22
C ASN A 141 -4.18 12.88 -6.36
N LYS A 142 -2.97 13.18 -6.87
CA LYS A 142 -1.74 13.02 -6.10
C LYS A 142 -2.08 13.80 -4.84
N PRO A 143 -2.00 13.21 -3.64
CA PRO A 143 -2.12 13.99 -2.43
C PRO A 143 -1.23 15.20 -2.63
N LYS A 144 -1.80 16.42 -2.48
CA LYS A 144 -1.10 17.68 -2.74
C LYS A 144 0.31 17.50 -2.19
N LYS A 145 1.34 17.64 -3.06
CA LYS A 145 2.74 17.60 -2.62
C LYS A 145 2.79 18.39 -1.32
N SER A 146 3.29 17.77 -0.26
CA SER A 146 3.49 18.45 1.02
C SER A 146 4.17 19.77 0.71
N LYS A 147 3.54 20.88 1.11
CA LYS A 147 4.16 22.20 0.95
C LYS A 147 5.50 22.11 1.67
N ARG A 148 6.59 22.38 0.96
CA ARG A 148 7.91 22.55 1.57
C ARG A 148 7.78 23.76 2.48
N ILE A 149 7.81 23.53 3.79
CA ILE A 149 7.75 24.61 4.78
C ILE A 149 9.08 25.34 4.68
N SER A 150 9.05 26.58 4.20
CA SER A 150 10.26 27.39 3.97
C SER A 150 10.74 28.12 5.23
N SER A 151 9.88 28.25 6.26
CA SER A 151 10.26 28.76 7.58
C SER A 151 9.34 28.22 8.68
N PRO A 152 9.84 28.06 9.92
CA PRO A 152 9.07 27.54 11.07
C PRO A 152 7.82 28.37 11.42
N ASP A 153 7.87 29.66 11.15
CA ASP A 153 6.86 30.66 11.59
C ASP A 153 5.55 30.59 10.79
N LYS A 154 5.55 29.82 9.69
CA LYS A 154 4.37 29.60 8.83
C LYS A 154 3.56 28.36 9.23
N VAL A 155 3.95 27.66 10.29
CA VAL A 155 3.20 26.51 10.82
C VAL A 155 2.08 27.02 11.71
N ARG A 156 0.82 26.88 11.25
CA ARG A 156 -0.36 26.99 12.13
C ARG A 156 -0.87 25.59 12.42
N PHE A 157 -0.93 25.23 13.70
CA PHE A 157 -1.54 23.98 14.15
C PHE A 157 -3.06 24.09 14.03
N THR A 158 -3.61 23.59 12.94
CA THR A 158 -5.02 23.20 12.89
C THR A 158 -5.05 21.68 13.02
N GLY A 159 -5.58 21.18 14.14
CA GLY A 159 -5.67 19.75 14.44
C GLY A 159 -6.37 18.97 13.32
N ASP A 160 -5.99 17.69 13.21
CA ASP A 160 -6.53 16.61 12.35
C ASP A 160 -5.69 16.13 11.15
N ALA A 161 -4.38 16.40 11.12
CA ALA A 161 -3.45 15.62 10.29
C ALA A 161 -2.70 14.59 11.13
N LYS A 162 -2.89 13.28 10.84
CA LYS A 162 -2.11 12.17 11.40
C LYS A 162 -0.65 12.23 10.91
N MET A 163 0.13 13.16 11.43
CA MET A 163 1.59 13.10 11.44
C MET A 163 1.98 11.95 12.37
N LYS A 164 2.34 10.78 11.82
CA LYS A 164 3.06 9.75 12.57
C LYS A 164 4.56 10.05 12.52
N THR A 165 4.94 11.24 12.97
CA THR A 165 6.26 11.52 13.53
C THR A 165 6.23 11.07 14.98
N THR A 166 6.92 9.98 15.27
CA THR A 166 7.44 9.74 16.62
C THR A 166 8.92 9.46 16.34
N ILE A 167 9.88 10.15 16.97
CA ILE A 167 10.09 10.25 18.42
C ILE A 167 10.84 11.57 18.75
N ASP A 168 10.19 12.43 19.55
CA ASP A 168 10.74 13.49 20.41
C ASP A 168 11.66 14.57 19.81
N GLY A 169 11.17 15.40 18.87
CA GLY A 169 11.69 16.76 18.57
C GLY A 169 13.11 16.94 18.00
N LYS A 170 14.11 16.18 18.48
CA LYS A 170 15.54 16.29 18.18
C LYS A 170 15.95 15.54 16.92
N TYR A 171 15.36 14.38 16.65
CA TYR A 171 15.68 13.58 15.46
C TYR A 171 14.44 13.28 14.61
N SER A 172 14.52 13.59 13.32
CA SER A 172 13.48 13.30 12.32
C SER A 172 13.90 12.18 11.38
N ILE A 173 12.98 11.26 11.09
CA ILE A 173 13.14 10.28 10.00
C ILE A 173 12.43 10.82 8.76
N ILE A 174 13.20 11.15 7.73
CA ILE A 174 12.72 11.66 6.45
C ILE A 174 12.64 10.50 5.47
N LYS A 175 11.47 10.31 4.86
CA LYS A 175 11.20 9.24 3.90
C LYS A 175 11.20 9.80 2.48
N GLU A 176 12.11 9.30 1.64
CA GLU A 176 12.22 9.69 0.23
C GLU A 176 12.04 8.50 -0.70
N ARG A 177 11.71 8.76 -1.96
CA ARG A 177 11.54 7.72 -2.97
C ARG A 177 12.91 7.33 -3.48
N ASN A 178 13.27 6.05 -3.40
CA ASN A 178 14.56 5.58 -3.88
C ASN A 178 14.64 5.76 -5.41
N PRO A 179 15.61 6.52 -5.94
CA PRO A 179 15.77 6.68 -7.39
C PRO A 179 16.19 5.37 -8.06
N ASN A 180 16.97 4.52 -7.39
CA ASN A 180 17.56 3.32 -7.98
C ASN A 180 16.71 2.06 -7.86
N ARG A 181 15.60 2.04 -7.10
CA ARG A 181 14.54 0.98 -7.02
C ARG A 181 14.96 -0.49 -6.89
N GLU A 182 16.23 -0.85 -6.94
CA GLU A 182 16.73 -2.24 -6.96
C GLU A 182 16.53 -2.93 -5.61
N GLU A 183 16.60 -2.18 -4.50
CA GLU A 183 16.53 -2.75 -3.14
C GLU A 183 15.27 -2.35 -2.34
N SER A 184 14.65 -1.20 -2.65
CA SER A 184 13.43 -0.72 -1.97
C SER A 184 12.79 0.43 -2.73
N MET A 185 11.46 0.59 -2.60
CA MET A 185 10.74 1.75 -3.14
C MET A 185 11.09 3.07 -2.42
N PHE A 186 11.58 2.99 -1.18
CA PHE A 186 11.86 4.15 -0.35
C PHE A 186 13.21 4.04 0.36
N VAL A 187 13.84 5.19 0.58
CA VAL A 187 15.03 5.38 1.40
C VAL A 187 14.68 6.29 2.57
N TYR A 188 15.35 6.09 3.70
CA TYR A 188 15.15 6.85 4.92
C TYR A 188 16.42 7.59 5.29
N HIS A 189 16.29 8.89 5.53
CA HIS A 189 17.35 9.75 6.02
C HIS A 189 17.02 10.21 7.44
N ILE A 190 18.05 10.51 8.22
CA ILE A 190 17.88 10.99 9.58
C ILE A 190 18.44 12.40 9.66
N ARG A 191 17.65 13.30 10.22
CA ARG A 191 18.01 14.70 10.43
C ARG A 191 18.10 14.99 11.92
N ASP A 192 19.20 15.62 12.32
CA ASP A 192 19.34 16.28 13.63
C ASP A 192 18.69 17.67 13.50
N GLU A 193 17.59 17.88 14.21
CA GLU A 193 16.84 19.14 14.16
C GLU A 193 17.51 20.25 14.95
N GLU A 194 18.31 19.93 15.98
CA GLU A 194 19.08 20.93 16.74
C GLU A 194 20.20 21.51 15.86
N LYS A 195 20.93 20.63 15.17
CA LYS A 195 22.02 21.03 14.26
C LYS A 195 21.53 21.39 12.86
N SER A 196 20.25 21.14 12.58
CA SER A 196 19.63 21.32 11.27
C SER A 196 20.31 20.56 10.11
N SER A 197 21.06 19.49 10.40
CA SER A 197 21.88 18.73 9.45
C SER A 197 21.48 17.27 9.34
N TYR A 198 21.85 16.63 8.23
CA TYR A 198 21.70 15.19 8.03
C TYR A 198 22.89 14.42 8.60
N PHE A 199 22.66 13.18 9.00
CA PHE A 199 23.75 12.25 9.25
C PHE A 199 24.38 11.83 7.92
N THR A 200 25.71 11.73 7.90
CA THR A 200 26.48 11.34 6.72
C THR A 200 27.20 10.02 6.97
N ASP A 201 27.56 9.33 5.88
CA ASP A 201 28.44 8.17 5.92
C ASP A 201 29.93 8.57 6.03
N GLU A 202 30.82 7.58 5.93
CA GLU A 202 32.27 7.76 5.98
C GLU A 202 32.87 8.57 4.82
N ASN A 203 32.13 8.72 3.72
CA ASN A 203 32.52 9.51 2.54
C ASN A 203 31.93 10.93 2.57
N GLY A 204 31.14 11.26 3.61
CA GLY A 204 30.47 12.55 3.73
C GLY A 204 29.16 12.64 2.94
N GLU A 205 28.67 11.55 2.35
CA GLU A 205 27.39 11.51 1.67
C GLU A 205 26.24 11.33 2.67
N ILE A 206 25.03 11.80 2.33
CA ILE A 206 23.87 11.68 3.22
C ILE A 206 23.56 10.20 3.46
N LEU A 207 23.58 9.81 4.74
CA LEU A 207 23.31 8.45 5.15
C LEU A 207 21.91 8.03 4.68
N SER A 208 21.88 6.93 3.93
CA SER A 208 20.70 6.37 3.30
C SER A 208 20.40 5.01 3.89
N ILE A 209 19.29 4.88 4.62
CA ILE A 209 18.90 3.64 5.31
C ILE A 209 17.69 3.04 4.59
N ILE A 210 17.79 1.78 4.16
CA ILE A 210 16.85 1.19 3.21
C ILE A 210 15.67 0.46 3.89
N PRO A 211 15.83 -0.25 5.02
CA PRO A 211 14.68 -0.67 5.81
C PRO A 211 14.33 0.35 6.90
N TYR A 212 13.06 0.75 6.96
CA TYR A 212 12.54 1.65 8.00
C TYR A 212 12.85 1.18 9.43
N LYS A 213 12.93 -0.14 9.64
CA LYS A 213 13.26 -0.74 10.93
C LYS A 213 14.65 -0.29 11.41
N GLU A 214 15.65 -0.34 10.53
CA GLU A 214 17.01 0.10 10.85
C GLU A 214 17.06 1.62 11.08
N ALA A 215 16.32 2.41 10.30
CA ALA A 215 16.25 3.86 10.55
C ALA A 215 15.68 4.18 11.94
N ARG A 216 14.69 3.41 12.40
CA ARG A 216 14.16 3.55 13.78
C ARG A 216 15.14 3.08 14.84
N GLU A 217 15.86 2.00 14.60
CA GLU A 217 16.87 1.49 15.53
C GLU A 217 18.05 2.46 15.65
N PHE A 218 18.47 3.07 14.54
CA PHE A 218 19.48 4.13 14.53
C PHE A 218 19.07 5.30 15.40
N VAL A 219 17.86 5.85 15.23
CA VAL A 219 17.35 6.95 16.07
C VAL A 219 17.28 6.55 17.55
N LYS A 220 16.84 5.32 17.87
CA LYS A 220 16.82 4.84 19.27
C LYS A 220 18.23 4.79 19.87
N ASN A 221 19.22 4.37 19.10
CA ASN A 221 20.61 4.29 19.55
C ASN A 221 21.22 5.68 19.77
N LEU A 222 20.84 6.68 18.99
CA LEU A 222 21.25 8.08 19.24
C LEU A 222 20.76 8.56 20.61
N TYR A 223 19.47 8.38 20.91
CA TYR A 223 18.92 8.76 22.22
C TYR A 223 19.50 7.96 23.39
N ALA A 224 19.89 6.70 23.17
CA ALA A 224 20.53 5.89 24.21
C ALA A 224 21.95 6.39 24.54
N LYS A 225 22.65 6.99 23.57
CA LYS A 225 23.98 7.60 23.76
C LYS A 225 23.89 8.95 24.47
N ASP A 226 22.84 9.72 24.24
CA ASP A 226 22.61 11.02 24.90
C ASP A 226 22.20 10.92 26.38
N LYS A 227 21.80 9.73 26.86
CA LYS A 227 21.39 9.48 28.26
C LYS A 227 22.53 8.98 29.17
N LYS A 228 23.77 8.93 28.67
CA LYS A 228 24.97 8.69 29.46
C LYS A 228 25.75 9.99 29.61
#